data_AF-A0A969YRF1-F1
#
_entry.id   AF-A0A969YRF1-F1
#
_cell.length_a   1.000
_cell.length_b   1.000
_cell.length_c   1.000
_cell.angle_alpha   90.00
_cell.angle_beta   90.00
_cell.angle_gamma   90.00
#
_symmetry.space_group_name_H-M   'P 1'
#
loop_
_entity.id
_entity.type
_entity.pdbx_description
1 polymer ?
#
loop_
_entity_poly.entity_id
_entity_poly.type
_entity_poly.pdbx_seq_one_letter_code
_entity_poly.pdbx_strand_id
1 'polypeptide(L)' 'MNPLFASVISAVAYTKRTCPKCRKTQMVSPRDKKKTVICKSCGSEIPPPPDQKRF' A
#
# COMPACT_ATOMS: atom_id res chain seq x y z
N MET A 1 -24.07 9.64 -32.24
CA MET A 1 -22.86 9.04 -31.61
C MET A 1 -22.42 9.99 -30.51
N ASN A 2 -22.63 9.62 -29.24
CA ASN A 2 -22.32 10.48 -28.11
C ASN A 2 -20.91 10.14 -27.60
N PRO A 3 -19.91 11.02 -27.74
CA PRO A 3 -18.60 10.80 -27.12
C PRO A 3 -18.72 11.12 -25.62
N LEU A 4 -17.71 10.77 -24.83
CA LEU A 4 -17.55 11.14 -23.41
C LEU A 4 -18.12 10.16 -22.37
N PHE A 5 -17.82 8.87 -22.53
CA PHE A 5 -17.55 8.02 -21.35
C PHE A 5 -16.09 8.24 -20.93
N ALA A 6 -15.83 9.32 -20.19
CA ALA A 6 -14.56 9.54 -19.53
C ALA A 6 -14.47 8.61 -18.31
N SER A 7 -13.98 7.39 -18.53
CA SER A 7 -13.70 6.43 -17.46
C SER A 7 -12.56 6.96 -16.59
N VAL A 8 -12.90 7.57 -15.45
CA VAL A 8 -11.94 7.97 -14.42
C VAL A 8 -11.41 6.71 -13.72
N ILE A 9 -10.47 6.02 -14.36
CA ILE A 9 -9.76 4.91 -13.75
C ILE A 9 -8.81 5.49 -12.70
N SER A 10 -9.32 5.68 -11.49
CA SER A 10 -8.53 6.08 -10.34
C SER A 10 -7.56 4.93 -10.04
N ALA A 11 -6.27 5.11 -10.36
CA ALA A 11 -5.25 4.10 -10.12
C ALA A 11 -5.13 3.83 -8.61
N VAL A 12 -5.72 2.72 -8.14
CA VAL A 12 -5.56 2.29 -6.75
C VAL A 12 -4.15 1.72 -6.60
N ALA A 13 -3.20 2.58 -6.24
CA ALA A 13 -1.81 2.22 -6.05
C ALA A 13 -1.60 1.46 -4.73
N TYR A 14 -1.71 0.12 -4.77
CA TYR A 14 -1.34 -0.74 -3.65
C TYR A 14 0.18 -0.74 -3.45
N THR A 15 0.62 -0.66 -2.19
CA THR A 15 2.05 -0.69 -1.83
C THR A 15 2.42 -2.05 -1.26
N LYS A 16 3.41 -2.72 -1.85
CA LYS A 16 3.99 -3.94 -1.29
C LYS A 16 4.80 -3.60 -0.04
N ARG A 17 4.57 -4.32 1.06
CA ARG A 17 5.41 -4.25 2.27
C ARG A 17 5.82 -5.64 2.73
N THR A 18 7.09 -5.79 3.09
CA THR A 18 7.64 -7.03 3.64
C THR A 18 7.63 -6.98 5.15
N CYS A 19 7.10 -8.01 5.80
CA CYS A 19 7.12 -8.14 7.25
C CYS A 19 8.55 -8.38 7.75
N PRO A 20 9.07 -7.63 8.74
CA PRO A 20 10.43 -7.82 9.25
C PRO A 20 10.58 -9.14 10.04
N LYS A 21 9.50 -9.67 10.62
CA LYS A 21 9.55 -10.92 11.42
C LYS A 21 9.49 -12.17 10.56
N CYS A 22 8.43 -12.32 9.77
CA CYS A 22 8.19 -13.54 9.00
C CYS A 22 8.59 -13.44 7.52
N ARG A 23 9.12 -12.28 7.09
CA ARG A 23 9.60 -12.00 5.72
C ARG A 23 8.57 -12.18 4.60
N LYS A 24 7.28 -12.29 4.94
CA LYS A 24 6.19 -12.37 3.96
C LYS A 24 5.81 -10.98 3.48
N THR A 25 5.56 -10.87 2.17
CA THR A 25 5.14 -9.63 1.51
C THR A 25 3.63 -9.54 1.50
N GLN A 26 3.09 -8.38 1.88
CA GLN A 26 1.66 -8.09 1.80
C GLN A 26 1.39 -6.81 1.02
N MET A 27 0.23 -6.75 0.37
CA MET A 27 -0.28 -5.54 -0.27
C MET A 27 -0.97 -4.67 0.76
N VAL A 28 -0.54 -3.42 0.86
CA VAL A 28 -1.09 -2.39 1.74
C VAL A 28 -1.86 -1.38 0.89
N SER A 29 -3.04 -0.98 1.38
CA SER A 29 -3.86 0.03 0.72
C SER A 29 -3.13 1.38 0.67
N PRO A 30 -3.39 2.26 -0.31
CA PRO A 30 -2.82 3.61 -0.32
C PRO A 30 -3.14 4.39 0.96
N ARG A 31 -4.31 4.16 1.57
CA ARG A 31 -4.75 4.82 2.83
C ARG A 31 -3.89 4.41 4.03
N ASP A 32 -3.31 3.22 3.99
CA ASP A 32 -2.49 2.66 5.07
C ASP A 32 -0.99 2.68 4.73
N LYS A 33 -0.61 3.20 3.56
CA LYS A 33 0.78 3.31 3.09
C LYS A 33 1.68 4.10 4.03
N LYS A 34 1.13 4.99 4.86
CA LYS A 34 1.89 5.77 5.86
C LYS A 34 1.65 5.33 7.31
N LYS A 35 0.90 4.25 7.53
CA LYS A 35 0.55 3.74 8.86
C LYS A 35 1.35 2.48 9.18
N THR A 36 1.43 2.15 10.46
CA THR A 36 1.78 0.80 10.92
C THR A 36 0.63 -0.14 10.59
N VAL A 37 0.94 -1.30 10.00
CA VAL A 37 -0.07 -2.29 9.61
C VAL A 37 0.25 -3.64 10.21
N ILE A 38 -0.77 -4.43 10.49
CA ILE A 38 -0.58 -5.79 11.01
C ILE A 38 -0.23 -6.74 9.86
N CYS A 39 0.74 -7.62 10.11
CA CYS A 39 1.11 -8.68 9.19
C CYS A 39 -0.01 -9.72 9.09
N LYS A 40 -0.55 -9.94 7.90
CA LYS A 40 -1.61 -10.94 7.67
C LYS A 40 -1.18 -12.39 7.92
N SER A 41 0.12 -12.64 8.06
CA SER A 41 0.64 -14.01 8.21
C SER A 41 1.12 -14.36 9.61
N CYS A 42 1.68 -13.42 10.37
CA CYS A 42 2.20 -13.69 11.71
C CYS A 42 1.65 -12.74 12.79
N GLY A 43 0.75 -11.81 12.43
CA GLY A 43 0.15 -10.87 13.37
C GLY A 43 1.09 -9.77 13.88
N SER A 44 2.35 -9.73 13.45
CA SER A 44 3.29 -8.69 13.89
C SER A 44 3.06 -7.34 13.24
N GLU A 45 3.46 -6.28 13.95
CA GLU A 45 3.41 -4.92 13.42
C GLU A 45 4.47 -4.68 12.35
N ILE A 46 4.06 -4.11 11.22
CA ILE A 46 4.93 -3.70 10.12
C ILE A 46 4.95 -2.17 10.10
N PRO A 47 6.08 -1.53 10.46
CA PRO A 47 6.18 -0.07 10.49
C PRO A 47 6.03 0.53 9.08
N PRO A 48 5.65 1.82 8.98
CA PRO A 48 5.70 2.53 7.71
C PRO A 48 7.12 2.62 7.18
N PRO A 49 7.30 2.63 5.83
CA PRO A 49 8.60 2.94 5.26
C PRO A 49 9.03 4.33 5.75
N PRO A 50 10.33 4.57 5.95
CA PRO A 50 10.82 5.92 6.25
C PRO A 50 10.29 6.87 5.19
N ASP A 51 9.74 8.01 5.62
CA ASP A 51 9.24 9.05 4.71
C ASP A 51 10.43 9.47 3.85
N GLN A 52 10.53 8.92 2.65
CA GLN A 52 11.48 9.36 1.64
C GLN A 52 11.01 10.76 1.21
N LYS A 53 11.27 11.76 2.05
CA LYS A 53 11.29 13.16 1.63
C LYS A 53 12.29 13.22 0.48
N ARG A 54 11.76 13.31 -0.74
CA ARG A 54 12.50 13.79 -1.91
C ARG A 54 13.17 15.10 -1.49
N PHE A 55 14.49 15.06 -1.37
CA PHE A 55 15.35 16.23 -1.49
C PHE A 55 15.48 16.59 -2.96
#